data_AF-A0AAW0ED95-F1
#
_entry.id   AF-A0AAW0ED95-F1
#
_cell.length_a   1.000
_cell.length_b   1.000
_cell.length_c   1.000
_cell.angle_alpha   90.00
_cell.angle_beta   90.00
_cell.angle_gamma   90.00
#
_symmetry.space_group_name_H-M   'P 1'
#
loop_
_entity.id
_entity.type
_entity.pdbx_description
1 polymer ?
#
loop_
_entity_poly.entity_id
_entity_poly.type
_entity_poly.pdbx_seq_one_letter_code
_entity_poly.pdbx_strand_id
1 'polypeptide(L)'
;MSGIMSYFGRRDTKQSAREAIIKLRQQLVMLEKKEHLLEKEVDQELKTAKANAVSNKALATTALKRKRAKETQLEQLRGQQMQLQTQTDVLESTLINIETVAAMKKSSEAMQGLIGGASASNVDATMAQIAEQQEAAKEISDMISKPLGDVDGLDDEDILVELGMLEDEVLSERLAGAEHVPMVMPDGVAHRREAPAVSMTEDEDEIAIRQMQAEMGM
;
A
#
# COMPACT_ATOMS: atom_id res chain seq x y z
N MET A 1 -48.88 2.07 -42.77
CA MET A 1 -47.86 1.09 -42.35
C MET A 1 -47.39 1.49 -40.98
N SER A 2 -47.56 0.57 -40.03
CA SER A 2 -47.47 0.75 -38.58
C SER A 2 -46.15 1.33 -38.09
N GLY A 3 -46.26 2.21 -37.09
CA GLY A 3 -45.17 2.60 -36.22
C GLY A 3 -44.65 1.42 -35.40
N ILE A 4 -43.35 1.16 -35.54
CA ILE A 4 -42.55 0.34 -34.63
C ILE A 4 -41.19 1.04 -34.54
N MET A 5 -41.04 1.99 -33.61
CA MET A 5 -39.77 2.30 -32.93
C MET A 5 -39.92 3.58 -32.10
N SER A 6 -40.26 3.40 -30.82
CA SER A 6 -39.71 4.19 -29.73
C SER A 6 -40.34 3.71 -28.42
N TYR A 7 -40.07 2.45 -28.05
CA TYR A 7 -40.43 1.89 -26.74
C TYR A 7 -39.20 1.56 -25.89
N PHE A 8 -38.04 2.13 -26.22
CA PHE A 8 -36.95 2.23 -25.25
C PHE A 8 -37.23 3.45 -24.37
N GLY A 9 -38.03 3.23 -23.32
CA GLY A 9 -38.15 4.16 -22.22
C GLY A 9 -36.74 4.52 -21.74
N ARG A 10 -36.43 5.82 -21.74
CA ARG A 10 -35.23 6.35 -21.09
C ARG A 10 -35.22 5.81 -19.66
N ARG A 11 -34.35 4.83 -19.36
CA ARG A 11 -33.99 4.55 -17.97
C ARG A 11 -33.56 5.88 -17.39
N ASP A 12 -34.08 6.23 -16.21
CA ASP A 12 -33.66 7.41 -15.51
C ASP A 12 -32.14 7.30 -15.28
N THR A 13 -31.38 8.10 -16.04
CA THR A 13 -29.91 8.09 -16.01
C THR A 13 -29.37 8.30 -14.60
N LYS A 14 -30.11 9.03 -13.75
CA LYS A 14 -29.76 9.22 -12.32
C LYS A 14 -29.94 7.92 -11.53
N GLN A 15 -31.02 7.20 -11.79
CA GLN A 15 -31.26 5.89 -11.16
C GLN A 15 -30.19 4.89 -11.58
N SER A 16 -29.83 4.85 -12.87
CA SER A 16 -28.75 4.00 -13.37
C SER A 16 -27.39 4.33 -12.74
N ALA A 17 -27.07 5.61 -12.55
CA ALA A 17 -25.83 6.04 -11.89
C ALA A 17 -25.79 5.65 -10.41
N ARG A 18 -26.91 5.79 -9.68
CA ARG A 18 -27.02 5.34 -8.28
C ARG A 18 -26.85 3.82 -8.15
N GLU A 19 -27.46 3.06 -9.04
CA GLU A 19 -27.28 1.60 -9.10
C GLU A 19 -25.82 1.22 -9.40
N ALA A 20 -25.15 1.95 -10.28
CA ALA A 20 -23.73 1.75 -10.56
C ALA A 20 -22.85 2.03 -9.32
N ILE A 21 -23.09 3.14 -8.60
CA ILE A 21 -22.38 3.47 -7.35
C ILE A 21 -22.52 2.33 -6.32
N ILE A 22 -23.73 1.78 -6.15
CA ILE A 22 -23.96 0.67 -5.21
C ILE A 22 -23.13 -0.56 -5.62
N LYS A 23 -23.11 -0.90 -6.92
CA LYS A 23 -22.32 -2.03 -7.43
C LYS A 23 -20.81 -1.81 -7.27
N LEU A 24 -20.31 -0.60 -7.55
CA LEU A 24 -18.90 -0.25 -7.35
C LEU A 24 -18.49 -0.39 -5.88
N ARG A 25 -19.32 0.08 -4.95
CA ARG A 25 -19.10 -0.11 -3.50
C ARG A 25 -19.13 -1.56 -3.07
N GLN A 26 -20.04 -2.37 -3.60
CA GLN A 26 -20.07 -3.81 -3.33
C GLN A 26 -18.80 -4.50 -3.83
N GLN A 27 -18.32 -4.12 -5.02
CA GLN A 27 -17.07 -4.63 -5.57
C GLN A 27 -15.87 -4.23 -4.71
N LEU A 28 -15.80 -2.99 -4.24
CA LEU A 28 -14.76 -2.52 -3.31
C LEU A 28 -14.68 -3.38 -2.05
N VAL A 29 -15.82 -3.64 -1.40
CA VAL A 29 -15.87 -4.51 -0.20
C VAL A 29 -15.37 -5.93 -0.48
N MET A 30 -15.62 -6.47 -1.67
CA MET A 30 -15.10 -7.79 -2.05
C MET A 30 -13.58 -7.75 -2.29
N LEU A 31 -13.08 -6.69 -2.91
CA LEU A 31 -11.64 -6.50 -3.12
C LEU A 31 -10.90 -6.31 -1.79
N GLU A 32 -11.41 -5.50 -0.86
CA GLU A 32 -10.86 -5.34 0.50
C GLU A 32 -10.75 -6.68 1.24
N LYS A 33 -11.79 -7.53 1.15
CA LYS A 33 -11.72 -8.88 1.74
C LYS A 33 -10.64 -9.74 1.10
N LYS A 34 -10.47 -9.64 -0.23
CA LYS A 34 -9.44 -10.38 -0.96
C LYS A 34 -8.03 -9.85 -0.63
N GLU A 35 -7.88 -8.54 -0.47
CA GLU A 35 -6.64 -7.90 -0.01
C GLU A 35 -6.20 -8.49 1.33
N HIS A 36 -7.08 -8.47 2.33
CA HIS A 36 -6.77 -8.98 3.66
C HIS A 36 -6.46 -10.50 3.69
N LEU A 37 -7.03 -11.28 2.75
CA LEU A 37 -6.63 -12.68 2.59
C LEU A 37 -5.23 -12.79 1.99
N LEU A 38 -4.92 -12.02 0.95
CA LEU A 38 -3.59 -11.99 0.33
C LEU A 38 -2.51 -11.51 1.31
N GLU A 39 -2.79 -10.50 2.13
CA GLU A 39 -1.88 -10.03 3.20
C GLU A 39 -1.51 -11.16 4.17
N LYS A 40 -2.51 -11.93 4.62
CA LYS A 40 -2.27 -13.08 5.49
C LYS A 40 -1.44 -14.16 4.81
N GLU A 41 -1.67 -14.40 3.52
CA GLU A 41 -0.87 -15.36 2.77
C GLU A 41 0.58 -14.89 2.58
N VAL A 42 0.80 -13.60 2.32
CA VAL A 42 2.13 -12.97 2.28
C VAL A 42 2.86 -13.18 3.62
N ASP A 43 2.20 -12.90 4.74
CA ASP A 43 2.75 -13.12 6.07
C ASP A 43 3.09 -14.58 6.33
N GLN A 44 2.27 -15.51 5.84
CA GLN A 44 2.48 -16.94 5.99
C GLN A 44 3.69 -17.45 5.19
N GLU A 45 3.87 -16.95 3.95
CA GLU A 45 5.07 -17.26 3.16
C GLU A 45 6.32 -16.66 3.79
N LEU A 46 6.24 -15.43 4.33
CA LEU A 46 7.35 -14.81 5.06
C LEU A 46 7.75 -15.61 6.29
N LYS A 47 6.79 -16.06 7.10
CA LYS A 47 7.05 -16.94 8.26
C LYS A 47 7.72 -18.25 7.82
N THR A 48 7.26 -18.82 6.72
CA THR A 48 7.84 -20.05 6.15
C THR A 48 9.28 -19.81 5.69
N ALA A 49 9.56 -18.67 5.05
CA ALA A 49 10.90 -18.27 4.67
C ALA A 49 11.81 -18.08 5.89
N LYS A 50 11.38 -17.31 6.91
CA LYS A 50 12.14 -17.09 8.16
C LYS A 50 12.46 -18.40 8.90
N ALA A 51 11.49 -19.31 8.98
CA ALA A 51 11.70 -20.60 9.65
C ALA A 51 12.74 -21.49 8.96
N ASN A 52 12.93 -21.31 7.66
CA ASN A 52 13.81 -22.13 6.82
C ASN A 52 15.06 -21.41 6.32
N ALA A 53 15.22 -20.12 6.64
CA ALA A 53 16.31 -19.28 6.13
C ALA A 53 17.68 -19.93 6.38
N VAL A 54 17.92 -20.39 7.60
CA VAL A 54 19.21 -21.01 7.99
C VAL A 54 19.28 -22.51 7.69
N SER A 55 18.15 -23.23 7.81
CA SER A 55 18.12 -24.70 7.78
C SER A 55 17.85 -25.29 6.40
N ASN A 56 17.08 -24.61 5.56
CA ASN A 56 16.68 -25.10 4.24
C ASN A 56 16.48 -23.93 3.26
N LYS A 57 17.60 -23.45 2.73
CA LYS A 57 17.65 -22.33 1.78
C LYS A 57 16.74 -22.52 0.57
N ALA A 58 16.69 -23.73 -0.01
CA ALA A 58 15.85 -24.00 -1.19
C ALA A 58 14.35 -23.80 -0.91
N LEU A 59 13.88 -24.24 0.26
CA LEU A 59 12.49 -24.02 0.68
C LEU A 59 12.23 -22.53 0.97
N ALA A 60 13.18 -21.86 1.62
CA ALA A 60 13.10 -20.42 1.89
C ALA A 60 13.04 -19.58 0.61
N THR A 61 13.91 -19.85 -0.37
CA THR A 61 13.89 -19.22 -1.70
C THR A 61 12.54 -19.41 -2.40
N THR A 62 11.98 -20.62 -2.36
CA THR A 62 10.68 -20.91 -2.98
C THR A 62 9.55 -20.16 -2.28
N ALA A 63 9.59 -20.05 -0.95
CA ALA A 63 8.63 -19.27 -0.17
C ALA A 63 8.74 -17.77 -0.49
N LEU A 64 9.95 -17.22 -0.62
CA LEU A 64 10.18 -15.82 -1.03
C LEU A 64 9.65 -15.53 -2.43
N LYS A 65 9.86 -16.44 -3.40
CA LYS A 65 9.25 -16.31 -4.74
C LYS A 65 7.73 -16.24 -4.68
N ARG A 66 7.10 -17.11 -3.87
CA ARG A 66 5.63 -17.09 -3.67
C ARG A 66 5.16 -15.82 -2.96
N LYS A 67 5.92 -15.33 -1.96
CA LYS A 67 5.67 -14.06 -1.29
C LYS A 67 5.65 -12.92 -2.29
N ARG A 68 6.70 -12.77 -3.12
CA ARG A 68 6.82 -11.73 -4.13
C ARG A 68 5.69 -11.75 -5.17
N ALA A 69 5.30 -12.94 -5.63
CA ALA A 69 4.15 -13.09 -6.52
C ALA A 69 2.85 -12.59 -5.88
N LYS A 70 2.61 -12.89 -4.59
CA LYS A 70 1.43 -12.41 -3.86
C LYS A 70 1.48 -10.90 -3.58
N GLU A 71 2.65 -10.35 -3.26
CA GLU A 71 2.84 -8.90 -3.12
C GLU A 71 2.52 -8.15 -4.42
N THR A 72 2.92 -8.71 -5.55
CA THR A 72 2.58 -8.17 -6.88
C THR A 72 1.07 -8.19 -7.13
N GLN A 73 0.39 -9.30 -6.80
CA GLN A 73 -1.07 -9.39 -6.91
C GLN A 73 -1.79 -8.40 -6.00
N LEU A 74 -1.23 -8.16 -4.81
CA LEU A 74 -1.77 -7.22 -3.83
C LEU A 74 -1.63 -5.78 -4.31
N GLU A 75 -0.50 -5.40 -4.90
CA GLU A 75 -0.33 -4.09 -5.53
C GLU A 75 -1.31 -3.86 -6.68
N GLN A 76 -1.48 -4.87 -7.55
CA GLN A 76 -2.48 -4.81 -8.63
C GLN A 76 -3.89 -4.63 -8.07
N LEU A 77 -4.23 -5.32 -6.99
CA LEU A 77 -5.53 -5.23 -6.36
C LEU A 77 -5.78 -3.86 -5.72
N ARG A 78 -4.77 -3.25 -5.09
CA ARG A 78 -4.83 -1.87 -4.57
C ARG A 78 -5.04 -0.84 -5.68
N GLY A 79 -4.36 -1.02 -6.82
CA GLY A 79 -4.60 -0.21 -8.02
C GLY A 79 -6.06 -0.32 -8.50
N GLN A 80 -6.63 -1.52 -8.52
CA GLN A 80 -8.03 -1.73 -8.88
C GLN A 80 -9.00 -1.06 -7.90
N GLN A 81 -8.74 -1.14 -6.58
CA GLN A 81 -9.54 -0.46 -5.57
C GLN A 81 -9.53 1.06 -5.78
N MET A 82 -8.35 1.67 -5.96
CA MET A 82 -8.22 3.11 -6.21
C MET A 82 -9.00 3.55 -7.45
N GLN A 83 -8.97 2.73 -8.51
CA GLN A 83 -9.71 2.98 -9.74
C GLN A 83 -11.24 2.96 -9.53
N LEU A 84 -11.75 1.97 -8.79
CA LEU A 84 -13.19 1.87 -8.49
C LEU A 84 -13.65 2.98 -7.55
N GLN A 85 -12.81 3.39 -6.59
CA GLN A 85 -13.08 4.52 -5.72
C GLN A 85 -13.16 5.82 -6.51
N THR A 86 -12.19 6.08 -7.39
CA THR A 86 -12.21 7.25 -8.29
C THR A 86 -13.48 7.28 -9.15
N GLN A 87 -13.89 6.14 -9.72
CA GLN A 87 -15.13 6.06 -10.50
C GLN A 87 -16.38 6.35 -9.65
N THR A 88 -16.38 5.90 -8.40
CA THR A 88 -17.46 6.20 -7.45
C THR A 88 -17.54 7.70 -7.20
N ASP A 89 -16.40 8.33 -6.89
CA ASP A 89 -16.32 9.77 -6.60
C ASP A 89 -16.75 10.61 -7.80
N VAL A 90 -16.35 10.23 -9.02
CA VAL A 90 -16.76 10.89 -10.26
C VAL A 90 -18.27 10.79 -10.47
N LEU A 91 -18.87 9.61 -10.26
CA LEU A 91 -20.31 9.44 -10.39
C LEU A 91 -21.08 10.24 -9.35
N GLU A 92 -20.60 10.29 -8.11
CA GLU A 92 -21.22 11.08 -7.03
C GLU A 92 -21.13 12.58 -7.31
N SER A 93 -19.95 13.07 -7.70
CA SER A 93 -19.77 14.47 -8.13
C SER A 93 -20.66 14.83 -9.32
N THR A 94 -20.76 13.93 -10.30
CA THR A 94 -21.64 14.12 -11.47
C THR A 94 -23.10 14.23 -11.06
N LEU A 95 -23.57 13.37 -10.15
CA LEU A 95 -24.94 13.43 -9.63
C LEU A 95 -25.21 14.75 -8.92
N ILE A 96 -24.29 15.22 -8.08
CA ILE A 96 -24.38 16.52 -7.40
C ILE A 96 -24.46 17.65 -8.43
N ASN A 97 -23.55 17.66 -9.42
CA ASN A 97 -23.51 18.68 -10.47
C ASN A 97 -24.83 18.72 -11.26
N ILE A 98 -25.41 17.56 -11.59
CA ILE A 98 -26.71 17.50 -12.27
C ILE A 98 -27.82 18.12 -11.41
N GLU A 99 -27.81 17.88 -10.09
CA GLU A 99 -28.78 18.46 -9.17
C GLU A 99 -28.59 19.98 -9.03
N THR A 100 -27.34 20.46 -8.96
CA THR A 100 -27.00 21.88 -8.97
C THR A 100 -27.49 22.56 -10.25
N VAL A 101 -27.21 21.99 -11.43
CA VAL A 101 -27.67 22.52 -12.72
C VAL A 101 -29.20 22.55 -12.78
N ALA A 102 -29.88 21.52 -12.28
CA ALA A 102 -31.33 21.50 -12.22
C ALA A 102 -31.89 22.63 -11.33
N ALA A 103 -31.27 22.89 -10.18
CA ALA A 103 -31.63 23.99 -9.29
C ALA A 103 -31.38 25.36 -9.95
N MET A 104 -30.23 25.54 -10.61
CA MET A 104 -29.89 26.74 -11.36
C MET A 104 -30.90 27.01 -12.49
N LYS A 105 -31.29 25.97 -13.24
CA LYS A 105 -32.30 26.09 -14.30
C LYS A 105 -33.63 26.59 -13.73
N LYS A 106 -34.10 25.98 -12.63
CA LYS A 106 -35.34 26.41 -11.96
C LYS A 106 -35.25 27.85 -11.43
N SER A 107 -34.08 28.24 -10.91
CA SER A 107 -33.83 29.63 -10.48
C SER A 107 -33.86 30.61 -11.66
N SER A 108 -33.24 30.25 -12.80
CA SER A 108 -33.26 31.06 -14.02
C SER A 108 -34.67 31.19 -14.60
N GLU A 109 -35.47 30.12 -14.61
CA GLU A 109 -36.87 30.16 -15.05
C GLU A 109 -37.70 31.10 -14.16
N ALA A 110 -37.51 31.03 -12.83
CA ALA A 110 -38.16 31.94 -11.89
C ALA A 110 -37.72 33.40 -12.10
N MET A 111 -36.42 33.64 -12.31
CA MET A 111 -35.88 34.97 -12.63
C MET A 111 -36.39 35.51 -13.96
N GLN A 112 -36.52 34.69 -15.00
CA GLN A 112 -37.10 35.08 -16.29
C GLN A 112 -38.58 35.45 -16.17
N GLY A 113 -39.34 34.73 -15.35
CA GLY A 113 -40.72 35.08 -15.01
C GLY A 113 -40.84 36.41 -14.28
N LEU A 114 -39.81 36.82 -13.53
CA LEU A 114 -39.75 38.09 -12.82
C LEU A 114 -39.21 39.26 -13.68
N ILE A 115 -38.31 38.98 -14.62
CA ILE A 115 -37.58 40.00 -15.40
C ILE A 115 -38.20 40.24 -16.79
N GLY A 116 -39.15 39.42 -17.25
CA GLY A 116 -39.80 39.63 -18.54
C GLY A 116 -38.85 39.35 -19.71
N GLY A 117 -38.64 38.06 -20.00
CA GLY A 117 -38.32 37.61 -21.36
C GLY A 117 -36.91 37.89 -21.91
N ALA A 118 -35.87 38.04 -21.09
CA ALA A 118 -34.50 38.22 -21.59
C ALA A 118 -33.58 37.01 -21.32
N SER A 119 -33.24 36.32 -22.43
CA SER A 119 -32.08 35.43 -22.68
C SER A 119 -31.93 34.10 -21.89
N ALA A 120 -32.06 32.98 -22.61
CA ALA A 120 -31.63 31.63 -22.22
C ALA A 120 -30.61 31.13 -23.24
N SER A 121 -29.31 31.04 -22.89
CA SER A 121 -28.27 30.60 -23.85
C SER A 121 -27.02 29.94 -23.22
N ASN A 122 -27.11 29.28 -22.06
CA ASN A 122 -25.91 28.72 -21.39
C ASN A 122 -25.96 27.21 -21.06
N VAL A 123 -27.02 26.48 -21.42
CA VAL A 123 -27.16 25.04 -21.06
C VAL A 123 -26.45 24.11 -22.05
N ASP A 124 -26.37 24.49 -23.33
CA ASP A 124 -25.76 23.65 -24.36
C ASP A 124 -24.24 23.53 -24.21
N ALA A 125 -23.57 24.58 -23.71
CA ALA A 125 -22.15 24.56 -23.40
C ALA A 125 -21.81 23.59 -22.24
N THR A 126 -22.70 23.47 -21.25
CA THR A 126 -22.51 22.55 -20.11
C THR A 126 -22.69 21.09 -20.53
N MET A 127 -23.61 20.81 -21.45
CA MET A 127 -23.81 19.46 -21.99
C MET A 127 -22.64 19.01 -22.86
N ALA A 128 -22.01 19.94 -23.59
CA ALA A 128 -20.80 19.66 -24.36
C ALA A 128 -19.60 19.31 -23.46
N GLN A 129 -19.40 20.05 -22.35
CA GLN A 129 -18.34 19.73 -21.39
C GLN A 129 -18.51 18.37 -20.69
N ILE A 130 -19.75 17.90 -20.48
CA ILE A 130 -20.02 16.57 -19.90
C ILE A 130 -19.66 15.45 -20.88
N ALA A 131 -19.87 15.64 -22.18
CA ALA A 131 -19.50 14.67 -23.20
C ALA A 131 -17.97 14.56 -23.35
N GLU A 132 -17.26 15.67 -23.25
CA GLU A 132 -15.79 15.72 -23.30
C GLU A 132 -15.14 15.00 -22.10
N GLN A 133 -15.74 15.09 -20.90
CA GLN A 133 -15.25 14.34 -19.74
C GLN A 133 -15.46 12.82 -19.82
N GLN A 134 -16.42 12.34 -20.60
CA GLN A 134 -16.60 10.89 -20.84
C GLN A 134 -15.48 10.30 -21.71
N GLU A 135 -14.94 11.10 -22.63
CA GLU A 135 -13.85 10.68 -23.53
C GLU A 135 -12.50 10.65 -22.79
N ALA A 136 -12.25 11.63 -21.92
CA ALA A 136 -11.09 11.64 -21.03
C ALA A 136 -11.05 10.43 -20.07
N ALA A 137 -12.21 10.02 -19.55
CA ALA A 137 -12.30 8.82 -18.69
C ALA A 137 -11.96 7.52 -19.44
N LYS A 138 -12.23 7.46 -20.75
CA LYS A 138 -11.93 6.31 -21.60
C LYS A 138 -10.44 6.24 -21.96
N GLU A 139 -9.82 7.39 -22.24
CA GLU A 139 -8.38 7.48 -22.54
C GLU A 139 -7.52 7.10 -21.32
N ILE A 140 -7.93 7.52 -20.11
CA ILE A 140 -7.30 7.10 -18.85
C ILE A 140 -7.43 5.59 -18.64
N SER A 141 -8.60 5.01 -18.94
CA SER A 141 -8.84 3.57 -18.85
C SER A 141 -7.92 2.76 -19.78
N ASP A 142 -7.70 3.23 -21.01
CA ASP A 142 -6.82 2.57 -21.98
C ASP A 142 -5.33 2.78 -21.65
N MET A 143 -4.96 3.90 -21.03
CA MET A 143 -3.59 4.14 -20.56
C MET A 143 -3.21 3.28 -19.34
N ILE A 144 -4.16 3.04 -18.42
CA ILE A 144 -3.95 2.27 -17.19
C ILE A 144 -4.08 0.76 -17.45
N SER A 145 -4.84 0.35 -18.47
CA SER A 145 -4.95 -1.06 -18.90
C SER A 145 -3.69 -1.60 -19.57
N LYS A 146 -2.64 -0.78 -19.74
CA LYS A 146 -1.33 -1.29 -20.11
C LYS A 146 -0.82 -2.18 -18.96
N PRO A 147 -0.66 -3.50 -19.17
CA PRO A 147 -0.09 -4.35 -18.14
C PRO A 147 1.28 -3.78 -17.75
N LEU A 148 1.41 -3.46 -16.46
CA LEU A 148 2.66 -3.01 -15.86
C LEU A 148 3.63 -4.18 -15.86
N GLY A 149 4.47 -4.24 -16.89
CA GLY A 149 5.66 -5.07 -16.96
C GLY A 149 5.42 -6.58 -16.99
N ASP A 150 6.33 -7.28 -17.66
CA ASP A 150 6.39 -8.73 -17.62
C ASP A 150 6.41 -9.23 -16.17
N VAL A 151 5.50 -10.15 -15.86
CA VAL A 151 5.61 -11.04 -14.68
C VAL A 151 6.67 -12.13 -14.93
N ASP A 152 7.23 -12.19 -16.16
CA ASP A 152 8.35 -13.03 -16.56
C ASP A 152 9.69 -12.37 -16.19
N GLY A 153 10.05 -12.42 -14.92
CA GLY A 153 11.37 -11.97 -14.47
C GLY A 153 11.48 -11.67 -13.00
N LEU A 154 11.03 -12.57 -12.11
CA LEU A 154 11.58 -12.57 -10.76
C LEU A 154 13.06 -12.94 -10.91
N ASP A 155 13.95 -11.96 -10.79
CA ASP A 155 15.39 -12.21 -10.84
C ASP A 155 15.76 -13.10 -9.66
N ASP A 156 16.27 -14.29 -9.97
CA ASP A 156 16.70 -15.24 -8.96
C ASP A 156 17.83 -14.67 -8.09
N GLU A 157 18.61 -13.72 -8.62
CA GLU A 157 19.66 -13.01 -7.89
C GLU A 157 19.07 -12.10 -6.81
N ASP A 158 18.03 -11.32 -7.12
CA ASP A 158 17.34 -10.46 -6.14
C ASP A 158 16.74 -11.28 -4.99
N ILE A 159 16.16 -12.45 -5.28
CA ILE A 159 15.60 -13.34 -4.25
C ILE A 159 16.70 -13.91 -3.37
N LEU A 160 17.88 -14.22 -3.92
CA LEU A 160 19.02 -14.71 -3.15
C LEU A 160 19.60 -13.63 -2.23
N VAL A 161 19.64 -12.37 -2.68
CA VAL A 161 20.00 -11.23 -1.82
C VAL A 161 18.99 -11.06 -0.69
N GLU A 162 17.68 -11.08 -0.97
CA GLU A 162 16.63 -11.02 0.06
C GLU A 162 16.77 -12.17 1.06
N LEU A 163 17.07 -13.39 0.59
CA LEU A 163 17.30 -14.54 1.47
C LEU A 163 18.51 -14.32 2.38
N GLY A 164 19.63 -13.79 1.87
CA GLY A 164 20.82 -13.50 2.68
C GLY A 164 20.52 -12.50 3.79
N MET A 165 19.80 -11.42 3.48
CA MET A 165 19.37 -10.44 4.48
C MET A 165 18.45 -11.07 5.55
N LEU A 166 17.53 -11.94 5.12
CA LEU A 166 16.61 -12.65 6.02
C LEU A 166 17.33 -13.65 6.92
N GLU A 167 18.35 -14.34 6.40
CA GLU A 167 19.22 -15.22 7.17
C GLU A 167 19.94 -14.46 8.29
N ASP A 168 20.54 -13.31 7.96
CA ASP A 168 21.24 -12.47 8.93
C ASP A 168 20.27 -11.92 10.00
N GLU A 169 19.07 -11.49 9.61
CA GLU A 169 18.02 -11.04 10.54
C GLU A 169 17.67 -12.17 11.54
N VAL A 170 17.39 -13.38 11.04
CA VAL A 170 17.02 -14.53 11.87
C VAL A 170 18.17 -14.97 12.78
N LEU A 171 19.42 -14.94 12.30
CA LEU A 171 20.59 -15.25 13.10
C LEU A 171 20.80 -14.21 14.20
N SER A 172 20.65 -12.92 13.88
CA SER A 172 20.72 -11.83 14.86
C SER A 172 19.64 -11.95 15.93
N GLU A 173 18.39 -12.25 15.56
CA GLU A 173 17.29 -12.49 16.51
C GLU A 173 17.59 -13.67 17.45
N ARG A 174 18.13 -14.78 16.92
CA ARG A 174 18.52 -15.94 17.73
C ARG A 174 19.65 -15.62 18.71
N LEU A 175 20.63 -14.83 18.29
CA LEU A 175 21.74 -14.39 19.13
C LEU A 175 21.28 -13.41 20.22
N ALA A 176 20.39 -12.47 19.88
CA ALA A 176 19.79 -11.55 20.84
C ALA A 176 18.94 -12.27 21.89
N GLY A 177 18.25 -13.36 21.52
CA GLY A 177 17.49 -14.20 22.46
C GLY A 177 18.34 -15.12 23.36
N ALA A 178 19.64 -15.25 23.10
CA ALA A 178 20.54 -16.17 23.81
C ALA A 178 21.28 -15.51 25.00
N GLU A 179 20.69 -14.49 25.63
CA GLU A 179 21.36 -13.55 26.54
C GLU A 179 22.01 -14.18 27.79
N HIS A 180 21.68 -15.40 28.22
CA HIS A 180 22.35 -16.04 29.36
C HIS A 180 22.81 -17.48 29.07
N VAL A 181 24.10 -17.64 28.75
CA VAL A 181 24.81 -18.90 28.96
C VAL A 181 25.07 -19.01 30.46
N PRO A 182 24.57 -20.04 31.17
CA PRO A 182 24.92 -20.22 32.57
C PRO A 182 26.42 -20.44 32.67
N MET A 183 27.13 -19.50 33.31
CA MET A 183 28.52 -19.71 33.73
C MET A 183 28.52 -20.84 34.77
N VAL A 184 28.61 -22.09 34.31
CA VAL A 184 28.91 -23.23 35.17
C VAL A 184 30.40 -23.13 35.50
N MET A 185 30.71 -22.44 36.60
CA MET A 185 32.00 -22.56 37.24
C MET A 185 32.14 -24.00 37.75
N PRO A 186 33.18 -24.77 37.38
CA PRO A 186 33.36 -26.10 37.92
C PRO A 186 33.58 -26.01 39.43
N ASP A 187 32.76 -26.75 40.18
CA ASP A 187 32.81 -26.82 41.64
C ASP A 187 34.12 -27.51 42.05
N GLY A 188 35.10 -26.70 42.48
CA GLY A 188 36.47 -27.13 42.62
C GLY A 188 37.21 -26.37 43.71
N VAL A 189 37.06 -26.90 44.94
CA VAL A 189 37.93 -26.71 46.11
C VAL A 189 37.77 -25.39 46.88
N ALA A 190 37.10 -25.52 48.03
CA ALA A 190 37.12 -24.53 49.10
C ALA A 190 38.56 -24.29 49.60
N HIS A 191 39.10 -23.12 49.31
CA HIS A 191 40.20 -22.54 50.07
C HIS A 191 39.75 -21.21 50.67
N ARG A 192 39.34 -21.29 51.94
CA ARG A 192 39.29 -20.16 52.86
C ARG A 192 40.73 -19.68 53.07
N ARG A 193 41.03 -18.45 52.64
CA ARG A 193 42.00 -17.54 53.29
C ARG A 193 41.73 -16.10 52.85
N GLU A 194 41.89 -15.21 53.83
CA GLU A 194 41.47 -13.81 53.87
C GLU A 194 42.10 -12.92 52.79
N ALA A 195 41.41 -11.83 52.44
CA ALA A 195 41.76 -10.86 51.42
C ALA A 195 43.14 -10.20 51.63
N PRO A 196 43.73 -9.68 50.54
CA PRO A 196 43.81 -8.22 50.44
C PRO A 196 43.20 -7.71 49.13
N ALA A 197 42.50 -6.58 49.22
CA ALA A 197 42.09 -5.79 48.07
C ALA A 197 43.34 -5.22 47.39
N VAL A 198 43.53 -5.51 46.11
CA VAL A 198 44.55 -4.85 45.28
C VAL A 198 43.81 -4.03 44.24
N SER A 199 43.97 -2.72 44.38
CA SER A 199 43.49 -1.65 43.52
C SER A 199 43.85 -1.89 42.06
N MET A 200 42.86 -1.70 41.19
CA MET A 200 43.13 -1.43 39.79
C MET A 200 43.99 -0.17 39.73
N THR A 201 45.08 -0.28 38.98
CA THR A 201 46.10 0.73 38.74
C THR A 201 45.50 1.98 38.08
N GLU A 202 45.12 2.97 38.88
CA GLU A 202 44.84 4.36 38.44
C GLU A 202 46.08 5.03 37.80
N ASP A 203 47.26 4.43 37.97
CA ASP A 203 48.53 4.95 37.44
C ASP A 203 48.68 4.78 35.91
N GLU A 204 48.11 3.76 35.28
CA GLU A 204 48.30 3.53 33.82
C GLU A 204 47.50 4.53 32.98
N ASP A 205 46.28 4.86 33.41
CA ASP A 205 45.41 5.80 32.70
C ASP A 205 45.89 7.25 32.86
N GLU A 206 46.42 7.65 34.04
CA GLU A 206 47.00 8.99 34.23
C GLU A 206 48.30 9.21 33.43
N ILE A 207 49.13 8.17 33.28
CA ILE A 207 50.35 8.24 32.46
C ILE A 207 49.98 8.40 30.97
N ALA A 208 48.95 7.70 30.50
CA ALA A 208 48.46 7.79 29.12
C ALA A 208 47.90 9.19 28.79
N ILE A 209 47.13 9.79 29.71
CA ILE A 209 46.55 11.13 29.51
C ILE A 209 47.64 12.21 29.47
N ARG A 210 48.69 12.08 30.29
CA ARG A 210 49.81 13.04 30.33
C ARG A 210 50.68 13.01 29.08
N GLN A 211 50.90 11.82 28.50
CA GLN A 211 51.60 11.68 27.23
C GLN A 211 50.82 12.32 26.08
N MET A 212 49.49 12.14 26.06
CA MET A 212 48.63 12.70 25.02
C MET A 212 48.56 14.24 25.06
N GLN A 213 48.66 14.85 26.25
CA GLN A 213 48.70 16.31 26.41
C GLN A 213 50.05 16.94 26.00
N ALA A 214 51.16 16.21 26.11
CA ALA A 214 52.48 16.69 25.71
C ALA A 214 52.68 16.71 24.18
N GLU A 215 51.97 15.84 23.46
CA GLU A 215 52.07 15.73 21.99
C GLU A 215 51.22 16.76 21.24
N MET A 216 50.18 17.32 21.88
CA MET A 216 49.32 18.37 21.31
C MET A 216 49.80 19.81 21.60
N GLY A 217 50.92 19.97 22.32
CA GLY A 217 51.43 21.24 22.80
C GLY A 217 52.70 21.76 22.12
N MET A 218 53.15 21.16 21.01
CA MET A 218 54.23 21.67 20.15
C MET A 218 53.71 22.04 18.77
#